data_AF-A0A8K0R1P5-F1
#
_entry.id   AF-A0A8K0R1P5-F1
#
_cell.length_a   1.000
_cell.length_b   1.000
_cell.length_c   1.000
_cell.angle_alpha   90.00
_cell.angle_beta   90.00
_cell.angle_gamma   90.00
#
_symmetry.space_group_name_H-M   'P 1'
#
loop_
_entity.id
_entity.type
_entity.pdbx_description
1 polymer ?
#
loop_
_entity_poly.entity_id
_entity_poly.type
_entity_poly.pdbx_seq_one_letter_code
_entity_poly.pdbx_strand_id
1 'polypeptide(L)'
;MPGRLLSTLVRVAPSPTPKQAKSAKIHSAPLFPPVYSYEAPETKGTTKSQESLVMDIFKRHDKHHADKKSPKASPKVEPQGAASLNMRIESPPIVFYNNAQTSTGAIFSGQLMMNIHEPYVTVQKFEMRLLAIVSTKKPVAQHCADCSSQTTEIHRWDFLTHPTSLRHGPHSFPFSHLLPGHLPATTHGSLATLDYYLSAVATTASGDKITYRSNIDVKRAIFPGNEKHSIRIFPPTNLTASVKLPPVIHPIGDFPIEMRLSGIVQNKADSQTRWRLRKLNWRIEETQKFIAPACAKHISKVGGEGKGVLHEDVRAIANEEVKTGWKTDFERGEIDVEFQAACNVALKPLCDMESTNGMSVKHNLIIEMVVAEEWAPLKKLSQATPTGAARVLRTQFHLTLTERSGMGIAWDEEQPPVYEDVPASPPTYVGDVLEPVSASSSRSSSFSL
;
A
#
# COMPACT_ATOMS: atom_id res chain seq x y z
N MET A 1 -52.17 17.04 -63.25
CA MET A 1 -51.83 18.48 -63.17
C MET A 1 -51.11 18.75 -61.85
N PRO A 2 -49.88 19.29 -61.89
CA PRO A 2 -49.02 19.46 -60.72
C PRO A 2 -49.03 20.91 -60.19
N GLY A 3 -48.75 21.07 -58.89
CA GLY A 3 -48.41 22.35 -58.25
C GLY A 3 -46.94 22.35 -57.83
N ARG A 4 -46.14 23.17 -58.52
CA ARG A 4 -44.73 23.48 -58.28
C ARG A 4 -44.52 24.24 -56.97
N LEU A 5 -43.34 24.09 -56.35
CA LEU A 5 -42.45 25.21 -56.01
C LEU A 5 -40.97 24.74 -56.03
N LEU A 6 -40.12 25.61 -56.58
CA LEU A 6 -38.69 25.49 -56.91
C LEU A 6 -37.81 25.63 -55.64
N SER A 7 -36.56 25.19 -55.56
CA SER A 7 -35.42 25.81 -56.26
C SER A 7 -34.05 25.22 -55.87
N THR A 8 -33.20 25.07 -56.89
CA THR A 8 -31.75 25.33 -56.97
C THR A 8 -30.71 24.62 -56.08
N LEU A 9 -29.90 23.82 -56.78
CA LEU A 9 -28.54 23.38 -56.48
C LEU A 9 -27.54 24.56 -56.36
N VAL A 10 -26.70 24.55 -55.33
CA VAL A 10 -25.39 25.23 -55.32
C VAL A 10 -24.36 24.32 -54.62
N ARG A 11 -23.24 24.06 -55.32
CA ARG A 11 -22.02 23.40 -54.82
C ARG A 11 -21.32 24.27 -53.78
N VAL A 12 -20.80 23.66 -52.70
CA VAL A 12 -19.80 24.30 -51.81
C VAL A 12 -18.63 23.35 -51.60
N ALA A 13 -17.43 23.89 -51.87
CA ALA A 13 -16.10 23.28 -51.79
C ALA A 13 -15.56 23.27 -50.33
N PRO A 14 -14.50 22.50 -50.03
CA PRO A 14 -14.03 22.30 -48.65
C PRO A 14 -13.20 23.50 -48.14
N SER A 15 -13.42 23.86 -46.88
CA SER A 15 -12.78 24.98 -46.18
C SER A 15 -11.30 24.70 -45.83
N PRO A 16 -10.42 25.72 -45.85
CA PRO A 16 -9.00 25.57 -45.62
C PRO A 16 -8.60 25.73 -44.14
N THR A 17 -7.50 25.05 -43.77
CA THR A 17 -6.77 25.22 -42.50
C THR A 17 -6.17 26.62 -42.35
N PRO A 18 -6.15 27.23 -41.15
CA PRO A 18 -5.35 28.42 -40.89
C PRO A 18 -4.01 28.11 -40.21
N LYS A 19 -2.93 28.71 -40.74
CA LYS A 19 -1.60 28.80 -40.10
C LYS A 19 -1.40 30.18 -39.45
N GLN A 20 -1.04 30.14 -38.17
CA GLN A 20 -0.09 30.94 -37.38
C GLN A 20 -0.06 32.48 -37.46
N ALA A 21 -0.15 33.10 -36.28
CA ALA A 21 0.52 34.36 -35.94
C ALA A 21 1.43 34.16 -34.70
N LYS A 22 2.58 34.82 -34.75
CA LYS A 22 3.75 34.72 -33.85
C LYS A 22 3.52 35.48 -32.53
N SER A 23 4.03 34.94 -31.42
CA SER A 23 4.23 35.65 -30.14
C SER A 23 5.53 35.18 -29.48
N ALA A 24 6.13 36.10 -28.72
CA ALA A 24 7.51 36.22 -28.27
C ALA A 24 8.13 35.00 -27.55
N LYS A 25 9.44 34.81 -27.80
CA LYS A 25 10.30 33.93 -27.00
C LYS A 25 10.54 34.55 -25.62
N ILE A 26 10.03 33.92 -24.58
CA ILE A 26 10.51 34.09 -23.20
C ILE A 26 11.38 32.87 -22.90
N HIS A 27 12.68 33.08 -22.69
CA HIS A 27 13.58 32.05 -22.19
C HIS A 27 13.26 31.78 -20.72
N SER A 28 12.54 30.69 -20.43
CA SER A 28 12.49 30.11 -19.08
C SER A 28 13.64 29.11 -18.94
N ALA A 29 14.65 29.47 -18.16
CA ALA A 29 15.73 28.57 -17.76
C ALA A 29 15.15 27.38 -16.94
N PRO A 30 15.66 26.15 -17.12
CA PRO A 30 15.28 25.03 -16.27
C PRO A 30 15.83 25.22 -14.85
N LEU A 31 14.94 25.17 -13.85
CA LEU A 31 15.23 25.16 -12.41
C LEU A 31 15.68 23.78 -11.91
N PHE A 32 16.69 23.18 -12.55
CA PHE A 32 17.32 21.97 -12.03
C PHE A 32 18.82 22.20 -11.83
N PRO A 33 19.40 21.88 -10.65
CA PRO A 33 20.83 21.88 -10.49
C PRO A 33 21.47 20.74 -11.31
N PRO A 34 22.74 20.88 -11.74
CA PRO A 34 23.40 19.85 -12.54
C PRO A 34 23.57 18.56 -11.74
N VAL A 35 23.24 17.44 -12.37
CA VAL A 35 23.51 16.10 -11.86
C VAL A 35 25.02 15.90 -11.84
N TYR A 36 25.61 15.84 -10.65
CA TYR A 36 27.00 15.41 -10.49
C TYR A 36 27.07 13.90 -10.76
N SER A 37 27.62 13.50 -11.90
CA SER A 37 28.03 12.12 -12.14
C SER A 37 29.34 11.86 -11.39
N TYR A 38 29.28 11.10 -10.30
CA TYR A 38 30.49 10.48 -9.76
C TYR A 38 30.81 9.23 -10.59
N GLU A 39 31.85 9.31 -11.43
CA GLU A 39 32.52 8.13 -11.95
C GLU A 39 33.22 7.40 -10.79
N ALA A 40 32.93 6.11 -10.63
CA ALA A 40 33.66 5.24 -9.72
C ALA A 40 35.00 4.85 -10.37
N PRO A 41 36.12 4.81 -9.61
CA PRO A 41 37.40 4.43 -10.18
C PRO A 41 37.44 2.94 -10.55
N GLU A 42 38.07 2.65 -11.69
CA GLU A 42 38.30 1.31 -12.21
C GLU A 42 39.05 0.44 -11.18
N THR A 43 38.46 -0.69 -10.80
CA THR A 43 39.17 -1.73 -10.05
C THR A 43 39.66 -2.81 -11.01
N LYS A 44 40.98 -2.85 -11.20
CA LYS A 44 41.67 -3.92 -11.91
C LYS A 44 41.45 -5.23 -11.15
N GLY A 45 41.02 -6.25 -11.90
CA GLY A 45 40.62 -7.53 -11.38
C GLY A 45 41.75 -8.33 -10.74
N THR A 46 41.37 -9.18 -9.79
CA THR A 46 42.05 -10.45 -9.54
C THR A 46 41.00 -11.54 -9.31
N THR A 47 41.24 -12.63 -10.02
CA THR A 47 40.46 -13.86 -10.11
C THR A 47 40.49 -14.68 -8.81
N LYS A 48 39.37 -15.32 -8.44
CA LYS A 48 39.24 -16.79 -8.27
C LYS A 48 37.84 -17.18 -7.74
N SER A 49 37.14 -17.93 -8.59
CA SER A 49 36.20 -19.04 -8.35
C SER A 49 35.58 -19.23 -6.95
N GLN A 50 34.24 -19.29 -6.88
CA GLN A 50 33.49 -20.55 -6.66
C GLN A 50 31.97 -20.28 -6.61
N GLU A 51 31.33 -20.39 -7.78
CA GLU A 51 29.93 -20.80 -7.85
C GLU A 51 29.87 -22.32 -7.69
N SER A 52 29.26 -22.79 -6.61
CA SER A 52 28.46 -24.02 -6.57
C SER A 52 28.05 -24.24 -5.12
N LEU A 53 26.77 -24.11 -4.81
CA LEU A 53 26.05 -24.88 -3.77
C LEU A 53 24.58 -24.42 -3.79
N VAL A 54 23.92 -24.75 -4.90
CA VAL A 54 22.47 -24.96 -4.91
C VAL A 54 22.28 -26.43 -5.25
N MET A 55 21.37 -27.08 -4.52
CA MET A 55 20.93 -28.48 -4.63
C MET A 55 21.72 -29.49 -3.80
N ASP A 56 21.21 -29.77 -2.60
CA ASP A 56 21.07 -31.15 -2.11
C ASP A 56 20.04 -31.19 -0.96
N ILE A 57 18.77 -31.02 -1.34
CA ILE A 57 17.63 -31.51 -0.56
C ILE A 57 17.33 -32.89 -1.14
N PHE A 58 17.58 -33.93 -0.35
CA PHE A 58 16.91 -35.24 -0.28
C PHE A 58 17.89 -36.33 0.13
N LYS A 59 17.95 -36.64 1.43
CA LYS A 59 18.12 -38.01 1.94
C LYS A 59 17.70 -38.10 3.41
N ARG A 60 16.64 -38.88 3.64
CA ARG A 60 16.22 -39.40 4.94
C ARG A 60 17.23 -40.47 5.39
N HIS A 61 17.57 -40.54 6.68
CA HIS A 61 17.40 -41.75 7.49
C HIS A 61 17.72 -41.54 8.98
N ASP A 62 17.13 -42.46 9.73
CA ASP A 62 16.93 -42.71 11.15
C ASP A 62 18.03 -42.43 12.20
N LYS A 63 17.48 -42.29 13.42
CA LYS A 63 18.08 -42.33 14.75
C LYS A 63 19.10 -43.47 14.92
N HIS A 64 20.16 -43.22 15.70
CA HIS A 64 20.48 -43.99 16.91
C HIS A 64 21.52 -43.25 17.78
N HIS A 65 21.21 -43.16 19.07
CA HIS A 65 22.04 -42.65 20.17
C HIS A 65 23.31 -43.50 20.37
N ALA A 66 24.46 -42.86 20.59
CA ALA A 66 25.52 -43.40 21.44
C ALA A 66 26.42 -42.28 21.98
N ASP A 67 26.41 -42.12 23.30
CA ASP A 67 27.24 -41.22 24.10
C ASP A 67 28.75 -41.42 23.84
N LYS A 68 29.43 -40.35 23.44
CA LYS A 68 30.87 -40.16 23.72
C LYS A 68 31.12 -38.70 24.11
N LYS A 69 31.46 -38.52 25.39
CA LYS A 69 31.97 -37.28 25.97
C LYS A 69 33.27 -36.86 25.27
N SER A 70 33.25 -35.71 24.62
CA SER A 70 34.44 -34.97 24.17
C SER A 70 34.51 -33.61 24.88
N PRO A 71 35.72 -33.09 25.16
CA PRO A 71 35.94 -32.00 26.11
C PRO A 71 35.36 -30.68 25.61
N LYS A 72 34.90 -29.86 26.56
CA LYS A 72 34.36 -28.51 26.37
C LYS A 72 35.28 -27.69 25.45
N ALA A 73 34.84 -27.49 24.21
CA ALA A 73 35.38 -26.44 23.36
C ALA A 73 35.01 -25.10 24.00
N SER A 74 36.03 -24.34 24.37
CA SER A 74 35.88 -22.93 24.73
C SER A 74 35.11 -22.20 23.63
N PRO A 75 34.16 -21.30 23.95
CA PRO A 75 33.45 -20.55 22.93
C PRO A 75 34.48 -19.79 22.10
N LYS A 76 34.47 -20.06 20.79
CA LYS A 76 35.28 -19.36 19.81
C LYS A 76 34.82 -17.90 19.83
N VAL A 77 35.54 -17.06 20.57
CA VAL A 77 35.30 -15.60 20.62
C VAL A 77 35.55 -15.10 19.19
N GLU A 78 34.49 -14.80 18.46
CA GLU A 78 34.60 -14.04 17.23
C GLU A 78 35.30 -12.71 17.56
N PRO A 79 36.28 -12.28 16.77
CA PRO A 79 36.94 -11.01 17.01
C PRO A 79 35.88 -9.90 16.98
N GLN A 80 35.60 -9.31 18.14
CA GLN A 80 34.74 -8.14 18.22
C GLN A 80 35.44 -7.02 17.44
N GLY A 81 34.82 -6.58 16.34
CA GLY A 81 35.32 -5.42 15.59
C GLY A 81 35.38 -4.18 16.47
N ALA A 82 36.10 -3.14 16.05
CA ALA A 82 36.35 -1.93 16.85
C ALA A 82 35.08 -1.29 17.46
N ALA A 83 33.93 -1.44 16.79
CA ALA A 83 32.63 -1.07 17.31
C ALA A 83 31.49 -1.93 16.72
N SER A 84 30.34 -1.89 17.36
CA SER A 84 29.11 -2.56 16.91
C SER A 84 27.91 -1.61 16.97
N LEU A 85 26.92 -1.83 16.10
CA LEU A 85 25.73 -1.01 15.98
C LEU A 85 24.48 -1.83 16.36
N ASN A 86 23.57 -1.19 17.09
CA ASN A 86 22.25 -1.72 17.43
C ASN A 86 21.23 -0.58 17.40
N MET A 87 19.94 -0.89 17.31
CA MET A 87 18.87 0.09 17.26
C MET A 87 17.75 -0.27 18.21
N ARG A 88 17.21 0.75 18.88
CA ARG A 88 16.02 0.65 19.72
C ARG A 88 14.93 1.54 19.13
N ILE A 89 13.82 0.95 18.71
CA ILE A 89 12.65 1.68 18.22
C ILE A 89 11.82 2.11 19.43
N GLU A 90 11.39 3.37 19.44
CA GLU A 90 10.58 3.97 20.53
C GLU A 90 9.16 4.30 20.06
N SER A 91 8.99 4.57 18.76
CA SER A 91 7.67 4.79 18.16
C SER A 91 6.80 3.52 18.11
N PRO A 92 5.46 3.67 18.10
CA PRO A 92 4.53 2.60 17.77
C PRO A 92 4.77 1.99 16.37
N PRO A 93 4.12 0.85 16.03
CA PRO A 93 4.12 0.32 14.68
C PRO A 93 3.66 1.36 13.65
N ILE A 94 4.33 1.39 12.50
CA ILE A 94 4.02 2.37 11.44
C ILE A 94 2.74 1.93 10.72
N VAL A 95 1.65 2.65 11.00
CA VAL A 95 0.36 2.45 10.34
C VAL A 95 -0.11 3.79 9.79
N PHE A 96 -0.29 3.86 8.47
CA PHE A 96 -0.95 4.97 7.82
C PHE A 96 -2.46 4.79 7.87
N TYR A 97 -3.16 5.75 8.48
CA TYR A 97 -4.61 5.76 8.51
C TYR A 97 -5.17 6.41 7.25
N ASN A 98 -6.28 5.87 6.76
CA ASN A 98 -6.98 6.28 5.53
C ASN A 98 -6.20 6.00 4.23
N ASN A 99 -6.76 6.45 3.11
CA ASN A 99 -6.16 6.29 1.79
C ASN A 99 -4.88 7.16 1.65
N ALA A 100 -4.09 6.91 0.61
CA ALA A 100 -2.82 7.60 0.38
C ALA A 100 -2.95 9.14 0.22
N GLN A 101 -4.12 9.65 -0.20
CA GLN A 101 -4.34 11.07 -0.43
C GLN A 101 -4.74 11.83 0.82
N THR A 102 -5.39 11.16 1.78
CA THR A 102 -5.92 11.79 3.00
C THR A 102 -5.15 11.41 4.25
N SER A 103 -4.14 10.56 4.14
CA SER A 103 -3.35 10.11 5.28
C SER A 103 -2.32 11.16 5.71
N THR A 104 -2.27 11.46 7.00
CA THR A 104 -1.31 12.40 7.61
C THR A 104 0.07 11.79 7.82
N GLY A 105 0.20 10.47 7.70
CA GLY A 105 1.45 9.75 7.88
C GLY A 105 1.57 9.08 9.24
N ALA A 106 2.80 8.73 9.62
CA ALA A 106 3.10 8.11 10.89
C ALA A 106 4.51 8.50 11.34
N ILE A 107 4.66 8.84 12.62
CA ILE A 107 5.97 9.15 13.17
C ILE A 107 6.77 7.86 13.35
N PHE A 108 8.05 7.92 13.02
CA PHE A 108 8.99 6.87 13.30
C PHE A 108 10.18 7.43 14.07
N SER A 109 10.43 6.90 15.25
CA SER A 109 11.47 7.39 16.16
C SER A 109 12.17 6.25 16.90
N GLY A 110 13.42 6.50 17.25
CA GLY A 110 14.23 5.56 17.99
C GLY A 110 15.62 6.09 18.28
N GLN A 111 16.45 5.19 18.79
CA GLN A 111 17.84 5.45 19.14
C GLN A 111 18.75 4.44 18.46
N LEU A 112 19.74 4.95 17.72
CA LEU A 112 20.81 4.15 17.17
C LEU A 112 21.97 4.13 18.17
N MET A 113 22.33 2.94 18.64
CA MET A 113 23.36 2.71 19.65
C MET A 113 24.64 2.20 19.00
N MET A 114 25.74 2.92 19.19
CA MET A 114 27.08 2.49 18.80
C MET A 114 27.86 2.09 20.05
N ASN A 115 28.18 0.80 20.15
CA ASN A 115 29.00 0.26 21.23
C ASN A 115 30.45 0.17 20.76
N ILE A 116 31.32 0.97 21.36
CA ILE A 116 32.77 0.97 21.09
C ILE A 116 33.44 -0.06 22.00
N HIS A 117 34.20 -0.99 21.41
CA HIS A 117 34.89 -2.07 22.13
C HIS A 117 36.37 -1.77 22.38
N GLU A 118 36.94 -0.82 21.63
CA GLU A 118 38.30 -0.31 21.84
C GLU A 118 38.31 0.91 22.78
N PRO A 119 39.46 1.27 23.38
CA PRO A 119 39.55 2.43 24.28
C PRO A 119 39.07 3.73 23.65
N TYR A 120 39.45 3.96 22.39
CA TYR A 120 39.06 5.11 21.58
C TYR A 120 38.96 4.72 20.11
N VAL A 121 37.85 5.03 19.48
CA VAL A 121 37.65 4.88 18.03
C VAL A 121 37.30 6.23 17.44
N THR A 122 38.05 6.67 16.43
CA THR A 122 37.73 7.91 15.72
C THR A 122 36.81 7.61 14.55
N VAL A 123 35.60 8.15 14.58
CA VAL A 123 34.60 8.05 13.52
C VAL A 123 34.63 9.32 12.69
N GLN A 124 34.91 9.20 11.40
CA GLN A 124 34.95 10.35 10.47
C GLN A 124 33.56 10.80 10.05
N LYS A 125 32.70 9.81 9.75
CA LYS A 125 31.35 10.06 9.25
C LYS A 125 30.40 9.02 9.80
N PHE A 126 29.23 9.46 10.27
CA PHE A 126 28.17 8.56 10.68
C PHE A 126 26.84 9.04 10.12
N GLU A 127 26.26 8.26 9.23
CA GLU A 127 25.00 8.58 8.56
C GLU A 127 24.03 7.39 8.60
N MET A 128 22.74 7.69 8.54
CA MET A 128 21.68 6.71 8.37
C MET A 128 20.72 7.16 7.29
N ARG A 129 20.20 6.20 6.52
CA ARG A 129 19.25 6.44 5.45
C ARG A 129 18.03 5.56 5.61
N LEU A 130 16.88 6.13 5.34
CA LEU A 130 15.63 5.41 5.17
C LEU A 130 15.41 5.19 3.67
N LEU A 131 15.35 3.92 3.27
CA LEU A 131 15.29 3.49 1.89
C LEU A 131 13.99 2.71 1.64
N ALA A 132 13.28 3.01 0.57
CA ALA A 132 12.30 2.11 -0.04
C ALA A 132 12.97 1.34 -1.17
N ILE A 133 12.88 0.02 -1.15
CA ILE A 133 13.48 -0.85 -2.16
C ILE A 133 12.36 -1.63 -2.84
N VAL A 134 12.23 -1.41 -4.14
CA VAL A 134 11.30 -2.13 -5.01
C VAL A 134 12.06 -3.21 -5.76
N SER A 135 11.78 -4.47 -5.48
CA SER A 135 12.39 -5.61 -6.16
C SER A 135 11.43 -6.18 -7.19
N THR A 136 11.78 -6.07 -8.46
CA THR A 136 11.00 -6.56 -9.61
C THR A 136 11.32 -8.03 -9.89
N LYS A 137 10.29 -8.89 -9.91
CA LYS A 137 10.47 -10.32 -10.21
C LYS A 137 10.58 -10.63 -11.70
N LYS A 138 9.97 -9.79 -12.56
CA LYS A 138 10.05 -9.88 -14.03
C LYS A 138 10.62 -8.58 -14.61
N PRO A 139 11.94 -8.38 -14.57
CA PRO A 139 12.57 -7.15 -15.06
C PRO A 139 12.55 -7.08 -16.59
N VAL A 140 12.70 -5.86 -17.13
CA VAL A 140 12.79 -5.59 -18.58
C VAL A 140 13.94 -6.36 -19.23
N ALA A 141 15.06 -6.51 -18.52
CA ALA A 141 16.17 -7.35 -18.92
C ALA A 141 16.48 -8.37 -17.82
N GLN A 142 16.46 -9.64 -18.19
CA GLN A 142 16.87 -10.73 -17.32
C GLN A 142 18.35 -10.55 -16.94
N HIS A 143 18.67 -10.69 -15.65
CA HIS A 143 20.02 -10.49 -15.07
C HIS A 143 20.56 -9.05 -15.00
N CYS A 144 19.71 -8.02 -15.12
CA CYS A 144 20.14 -6.64 -14.89
C CYS A 144 19.74 -6.17 -13.49
N ALA A 145 20.72 -5.88 -12.62
CA ALA A 145 20.47 -5.39 -11.26
C ALA A 145 19.67 -4.08 -11.25
N ASP A 146 19.99 -3.14 -12.16
CA ASP A 146 19.32 -1.84 -12.28
C ASP A 146 17.86 -1.95 -12.74
N CYS A 147 17.50 -3.03 -13.46
CA CYS A 147 16.11 -3.33 -13.80
C CYS A 147 15.39 -4.16 -12.74
N SER A 148 16.15 -4.87 -11.89
CA SER A 148 15.61 -5.77 -10.88
C SER A 148 15.33 -5.07 -9.56
N SER A 149 16.09 -4.04 -9.20
CA SER A 149 15.94 -3.34 -7.93
C SER A 149 15.98 -1.83 -8.14
N GLN A 150 15.01 -1.14 -7.57
CA GLN A 150 15.01 0.31 -7.48
C GLN A 150 15.03 0.73 -6.02
N THR A 151 15.99 1.58 -5.68
CA THR A 151 16.12 2.11 -4.33
C THR A 151 15.77 3.60 -4.36
N THR A 152 14.82 3.98 -3.54
CA THR A 152 14.43 5.37 -3.32
C THR A 152 14.82 5.78 -1.92
N GLU A 153 15.62 6.85 -1.80
CA GLU A 153 15.95 7.45 -0.51
C GLU A 153 14.80 8.35 -0.07
N ILE A 154 14.20 8.03 1.08
CA ILE A 154 13.08 8.78 1.65
C ILE A 154 13.62 9.89 2.55
N HIS A 155 14.61 9.54 3.39
CA HIS A 155 15.19 10.47 4.34
C HIS A 155 16.61 10.06 4.70
N ARG A 156 17.42 11.05 5.09
CA ARG A 156 18.80 10.87 5.54
C ARG A 156 19.06 11.63 6.83
N TRP A 157 19.70 10.96 7.78
CA TRP A 157 20.22 11.54 9.00
C TRP A 157 21.74 11.54 8.94
N ASP A 158 22.37 12.69 9.19
CA ASP A 158 23.81 12.80 9.36
C ASP A 158 24.09 13.04 10.86
N PHE A 159 24.54 12.00 11.57
CA PHE A 159 24.79 12.07 13.01
C PHE A 159 26.14 12.70 13.33
N LEU A 160 27.18 12.29 12.60
CA LEU A 160 28.54 12.83 12.72
C LEU A 160 29.03 13.25 11.34
N THR A 161 29.29 14.55 11.19
CA THR A 161 29.81 15.16 9.96
C THR A 161 31.31 15.46 10.03
N HIS A 162 31.89 15.41 11.24
CA HIS A 162 33.29 15.71 11.52
C HIS A 162 33.93 14.57 12.31
N PRO A 163 35.27 14.36 12.17
CA PRO A 163 36.00 13.36 12.94
C PRO A 163 35.78 13.51 14.45
N THR A 164 35.19 12.49 15.06
CA THR A 164 34.85 12.48 16.48
C THR A 164 35.44 11.24 17.13
N SER A 165 36.23 11.43 18.19
CA SER A 165 36.79 10.33 18.97
C SER A 165 35.78 9.87 20.02
N LEU A 166 35.33 8.62 19.90
CA LEU A 166 34.38 8.00 20.80
C LEU A 166 35.12 7.07 21.77
N ARG A 167 34.88 7.25 23.06
CA ARG A 167 35.42 6.40 24.14
C ARG A 167 34.75 5.03 24.16
N HIS A 168 35.43 4.04 24.73
CA HIS A 168 34.83 2.73 25.05
C HIS A 168 33.45 2.87 25.72
N GLY A 169 32.49 2.06 25.27
CA GLY A 169 31.13 2.02 25.80
C GLY A 169 30.05 2.43 24.80
N PRO A 170 28.79 2.54 25.29
CA PRO A 170 27.63 2.83 24.46
C PRO A 170 27.49 4.34 24.18
N HIS A 171 27.22 4.68 22.92
CA HIS A 171 26.85 6.02 22.47
C HIS A 171 25.50 5.97 21.78
N SER A 172 24.58 6.85 22.17
CA SER A 172 23.23 6.89 21.61
C SER A 172 23.06 8.08 20.67
N PHE A 173 22.46 7.82 19.52
CA PHE A 173 22.14 8.78 18.48
C PHE A 173 20.64 8.72 18.21
N PRO A 174 19.85 9.65 18.77
CA PRO A 174 18.40 9.66 18.57
C PRO A 174 18.07 10.08 17.14
N PHE A 175 16.99 9.52 16.61
CA PHE A 175 16.43 9.91 15.32
C PHE A 175 14.90 9.93 15.39
N SER A 176 14.31 10.83 14.62
CA SER A 176 12.88 10.86 14.36
C SER A 176 12.62 11.35 12.94
N HIS A 177 11.54 10.88 12.34
CA HIS A 177 11.03 11.38 11.08
C HIS A 177 9.54 11.07 10.94
N LEU A 178 8.77 12.02 10.42
CA LEU A 178 7.37 11.81 10.07
C LEU A 178 7.31 11.22 8.66
N LEU A 179 6.94 9.95 8.54
CA LEU A 179 6.76 9.30 7.25
C LEU A 179 5.52 9.86 6.56
N PRO A 180 5.63 10.40 5.34
CA PRO A 180 4.49 11.02 4.67
C PRO A 180 3.44 10.00 4.24
N GLY A 181 2.16 10.30 4.54
CA GLY A 181 1.05 9.35 4.41
C GLY A 181 0.72 8.86 3.00
N HIS A 182 1.24 9.49 1.95
CA HIS A 182 1.12 9.00 0.57
C HIS A 182 2.00 7.78 0.25
N LEU A 183 2.91 7.40 1.14
CA LEU A 183 3.80 6.27 0.91
C LEU A 183 2.99 4.96 0.89
N PRO A 184 3.26 4.05 -0.06
CA PRO A 184 2.61 2.74 -0.10
C PRO A 184 2.94 1.89 1.13
N ALA A 185 2.08 0.91 1.44
CA ALA A 185 2.36 -0.08 2.47
C ALA A 185 3.39 -1.11 1.97
N THR A 186 4.16 -1.69 2.89
CA THR A 186 5.05 -2.83 2.62
C THR A 186 4.25 -3.94 1.96
N THR A 187 4.71 -4.41 0.79
CA THR A 187 3.92 -5.33 -0.04
C THR A 187 4.81 -6.37 -0.69
N HIS A 188 4.43 -7.63 -0.55
CA HIS A 188 5.16 -8.76 -1.13
C HIS A 188 4.32 -9.44 -2.23
N GLY A 189 4.24 -8.77 -3.38
CA GLY A 189 3.50 -9.24 -4.56
C GLY A 189 4.14 -10.41 -5.29
N SER A 190 3.37 -11.03 -6.19
CA SER A 190 3.86 -12.03 -7.15
C SER A 190 4.69 -11.39 -8.28
N LEU A 191 4.47 -10.09 -8.55
CA LEU A 191 5.16 -9.32 -9.59
C LEU A 191 6.35 -8.51 -9.07
N ALA A 192 6.22 -7.90 -7.90
CA ALA A 192 7.26 -7.10 -7.25
C ALA A 192 7.10 -7.12 -5.73
N THR A 193 8.18 -6.81 -5.00
CA THR A 193 8.14 -6.51 -3.57
C THR A 193 8.51 -5.07 -3.32
N LEU A 194 7.97 -4.47 -2.28
CA LEU A 194 8.31 -3.15 -1.77
C LEU A 194 8.62 -3.29 -0.29
N ASP A 195 9.86 -2.97 0.06
CA ASP A 195 10.41 -3.13 1.39
C ASP A 195 11.04 -1.82 1.87
N TYR A 196 10.86 -1.49 3.15
CA TYR A 196 11.49 -0.32 3.77
C TYR A 196 12.65 -0.76 4.66
N TYR A 197 13.77 -0.04 4.57
CA TYR A 197 14.97 -0.32 5.36
C TYR A 197 15.58 0.93 5.95
N LEU A 198 16.05 0.83 7.19
CA LEU A 198 17.10 1.71 7.70
C LEU A 198 18.46 1.11 7.37
N SER A 199 19.35 1.94 6.82
CA SER A 199 20.74 1.59 6.55
C SER A 199 21.64 2.63 7.21
N ALA A 200 22.34 2.25 8.27
CA ALA A 200 23.32 3.09 8.95
C ALA A 200 24.75 2.67 8.55
N VAL A 201 25.60 3.66 8.33
CA VAL A 201 27.00 3.47 7.93
C VAL A 201 27.87 4.43 8.74
N ALA A 202 28.77 3.86 9.55
CA ALA A 202 29.84 4.58 10.21
C ALA A 202 31.17 4.30 9.51
N THR A 203 31.91 5.35 9.17
CA THR A 203 33.26 5.25 8.58
C THR A 203 34.28 5.67 9.62
N THR A 204 35.19 4.77 9.99
CA THR A 204 36.26 5.05 10.94
C THR A 204 37.41 5.82 10.28
N ALA A 205 38.34 6.34 11.08
CA ALA A 205 39.54 7.00 10.58
C ALA A 205 40.50 6.06 9.83
N SER A 206 40.46 4.76 10.13
CA SER A 206 41.17 3.71 9.39
C SER A 206 40.57 3.43 8.00
N GLY A 207 39.38 3.97 7.72
CA GLY A 207 38.63 3.72 6.49
C GLY A 207 37.69 2.52 6.56
N ASP A 208 37.62 1.85 7.71
CA ASP A 208 36.71 0.72 7.93
C ASP A 208 35.25 1.19 8.00
N LYS A 209 34.35 0.42 7.40
CA LYS A 209 32.91 0.71 7.38
C LYS A 209 32.18 -0.25 8.30
N ILE A 210 31.53 0.31 9.31
CA ILE A 210 30.63 -0.42 10.20
C ILE A 210 29.21 -0.14 9.70
N THR A 211 28.54 -1.18 9.21
CA THR A 211 27.20 -1.07 8.62
C THR A 211 26.16 -1.76 9.48
N TYR A 212 24.98 -1.17 9.59
CA TYR A 212 23.82 -1.77 10.22
C TYR A 212 22.60 -1.58 9.32
N ARG A 213 21.79 -2.64 9.20
CA ARG A 213 20.57 -2.61 8.41
C ARG A 213 19.42 -3.22 9.19
N SER A 214 18.27 -2.56 9.17
CA SER A 214 17.05 -3.02 9.80
C SER A 214 15.85 -2.84 8.88
N ASN A 215 14.93 -3.80 8.88
CA ASN A 215 13.70 -3.76 8.11
C ASN A 215 12.61 -2.98 8.86
N ILE A 216 11.79 -2.26 8.10
CA ILE A 216 10.63 -1.54 8.61
C ILE A 216 9.39 -2.10 7.93
N ASP A 217 8.37 -2.41 8.73
CA ASP A 217 7.06 -2.83 8.24
C ASP A 217 6.10 -1.65 8.28
N VAL A 218 5.67 -1.20 7.10
CA VAL A 218 4.75 -0.06 6.91
C VAL A 218 3.39 -0.63 6.55
N LYS A 219 2.38 -0.36 7.37
CA LYS A 219 1.01 -0.84 7.15
C LYS A 219 0.08 0.31 6.80
N ARG A 220 -1.08 -0.03 6.22
CA ARG A 220 -2.14 0.92 5.95
C ARG A 220 -3.49 0.37 6.36
N ALA A 221 -4.19 1.14 7.19
CA ALA A 221 -5.53 0.82 7.65
C ALA A 221 -6.51 1.91 7.21
N ILE A 222 -7.63 1.50 6.61
CA ILE A 222 -8.70 2.41 6.20
C ILE A 222 -9.85 2.27 7.19
N PHE A 223 -10.29 3.39 7.78
CA PHE A 223 -11.45 3.37 8.66
C PHE A 223 -12.72 2.99 7.90
N PRO A 224 -13.60 2.14 8.48
CA PRO A 224 -14.87 1.81 7.86
C PRO A 224 -15.72 3.05 7.63
N GLY A 225 -16.13 3.25 6.37
CA GLY A 225 -17.14 4.26 6.01
C GLY A 225 -18.57 3.72 6.11
N ASN A 226 -19.48 4.31 5.34
CA ASN A 226 -20.85 3.81 5.21
C ASN A 226 -20.90 2.53 4.37
N GLU A 227 -21.91 1.69 4.63
CA GLU A 227 -22.15 0.47 3.85
C GLU A 227 -22.33 0.77 2.36
N LYS A 228 -21.78 -0.11 1.52
CA LYS A 228 -21.84 0.03 0.06
C LYS A 228 -23.09 -0.67 -0.45
N HIS A 229 -23.96 0.08 -1.12
CA HIS A 229 -25.12 -0.44 -1.83
C HIS A 229 -24.85 -0.40 -3.33
N SER A 230 -24.93 -1.54 -4.02
CA SER A 230 -24.65 -1.66 -5.45
C SER A 230 -25.79 -2.34 -6.18
N ILE A 231 -26.23 -1.76 -7.30
CA ILE A 231 -27.30 -2.31 -8.13
C ILE A 231 -26.73 -2.72 -9.50
N ARG A 232 -27.12 -3.89 -9.97
CA ARG A 232 -26.67 -4.50 -11.23
C ARG A 232 -27.86 -5.03 -12.00
N ILE A 233 -28.01 -4.57 -13.23
CA ILE A 233 -29.09 -4.98 -14.13
C ILE A 233 -28.51 -5.99 -15.13
N PHE A 234 -29.26 -7.05 -15.45
CA PHE A 234 -28.82 -8.12 -16.36
C PHE A 234 -29.60 -8.15 -17.69
N PRO A 235 -29.32 -7.27 -18.66
CA PRO A 235 -29.89 -7.38 -20.00
C PRO A 235 -29.52 -8.73 -20.68
N PRO A 236 -30.42 -9.34 -21.49
CA PRO A 236 -31.74 -8.86 -21.91
C PRO A 236 -32.89 -9.23 -20.95
N THR A 237 -32.59 -9.66 -19.72
CA THR A 237 -33.61 -10.01 -18.72
C THR A 237 -34.02 -8.80 -17.90
N ASN A 238 -35.16 -8.90 -17.21
CA ASN A 238 -35.61 -7.91 -16.23
C ASN A 238 -34.97 -8.12 -14.84
N LEU A 239 -33.98 -9.03 -14.74
CA LEU A 239 -33.34 -9.36 -13.48
C LEU A 239 -32.43 -8.23 -13.03
N THR A 240 -32.59 -7.84 -11.77
CA THR A 240 -31.77 -6.81 -11.12
C THR A 240 -31.26 -7.36 -9.79
N ALA A 241 -29.95 -7.34 -9.57
CA ALA A 241 -29.33 -7.67 -8.29
C ALA A 241 -28.97 -6.39 -7.52
N SER A 242 -29.51 -6.26 -6.32
CA SER A 242 -29.08 -5.27 -5.32
C SER A 242 -28.21 -5.98 -4.29
N VAL A 243 -27.00 -5.49 -4.05
CA VAL A 243 -26.04 -6.10 -3.12
C VAL A 243 -25.60 -5.05 -2.11
N LYS A 244 -25.61 -5.47 -0.84
CA LYS A 244 -25.11 -4.70 0.30
C LYS A 244 -23.80 -5.33 0.76
N LEU A 245 -22.75 -4.51 0.84
CA LEU A 245 -21.39 -4.93 1.14
C LEU A 245 -20.80 -4.05 2.24
N PRO A 246 -19.92 -4.58 3.10
CA PRO A 246 -19.16 -3.76 4.01
C PRO A 246 -18.28 -2.76 3.23
N PRO A 247 -18.00 -1.57 3.80
CA PRO A 247 -17.15 -0.56 3.16
C PRO A 247 -15.73 -1.05 2.92
N VAL A 248 -15.19 -1.78 3.90
CA VAL A 248 -13.84 -2.34 3.95
C VAL A 248 -13.90 -3.76 4.50
N ILE A 249 -12.94 -4.59 4.11
CA ILE A 249 -12.77 -5.96 4.60
C ILE A 249 -11.32 -6.17 5.04
N HIS A 250 -11.05 -7.26 5.76
CA HIS A 250 -9.72 -7.56 6.31
C HIS A 250 -9.20 -8.93 5.85
N PRO A 251 -7.87 -9.12 5.72
CA PRO A 251 -7.27 -10.39 5.31
C PRO A 251 -7.67 -11.59 6.18
N ILE A 252 -7.83 -11.36 7.48
CA ILE A 252 -8.21 -12.36 8.47
C ILE A 252 -9.58 -11.94 9.01
N GLY A 253 -10.66 -12.46 8.42
CA GLY A 253 -12.04 -12.19 8.84
C GLY A 253 -13.05 -12.62 7.79
N ASP A 254 -14.23 -13.01 8.25
CA ASP A 254 -15.43 -13.17 7.45
C ASP A 254 -16.26 -11.88 7.48
N PHE A 255 -17.12 -11.72 6.47
CA PHE A 255 -18.05 -10.61 6.38
C PHE A 255 -19.35 -11.01 5.68
N PRO A 256 -20.49 -10.46 6.14
CA PRO A 256 -21.79 -10.78 5.56
C PRO A 256 -21.95 -10.09 4.21
N ILE A 257 -22.60 -10.79 3.29
CA ILE A 257 -23.08 -10.23 2.03
C ILE A 257 -24.59 -10.47 1.97
N GLU A 258 -25.34 -9.39 1.82
CA GLU A 258 -26.78 -9.44 1.58
C GLU A 258 -27.02 -9.10 0.11
N MET A 259 -27.80 -9.93 -0.58
CA MET A 259 -28.15 -9.72 -1.97
C MET A 259 -29.63 -9.99 -2.19
N ARG A 260 -30.27 -9.11 -2.96
CA ARG A 260 -31.63 -9.27 -3.45
C ARG A 260 -31.66 -9.31 -4.97
N LEU A 261 -32.24 -10.36 -5.53
CA LEU A 261 -32.53 -10.47 -6.96
C LEU A 261 -34.02 -10.17 -7.20
N SER A 262 -34.33 -9.09 -7.90
CA SER A 262 -35.70 -8.67 -8.23
C SER A 262 -35.99 -8.87 -9.72
N GLY A 263 -37.27 -8.84 -10.09
CA GLY A 263 -37.71 -9.02 -11.48
C GLY A 263 -37.73 -10.48 -11.92
N ILE A 264 -37.82 -11.41 -10.95
CA ILE A 264 -37.79 -12.85 -11.22
C ILE A 264 -39.11 -13.35 -11.80
N VAL A 265 -40.21 -12.61 -11.65
CA VAL A 265 -41.54 -13.00 -12.10
C VAL A 265 -41.97 -12.17 -13.30
N GLN A 266 -42.54 -12.85 -14.29
CA GLN A 266 -43.21 -12.23 -15.42
C GLN A 266 -44.59 -12.88 -15.60
N ASN A 267 -45.64 -12.08 -15.41
CA ASN A 267 -47.02 -12.51 -15.57
C ASN A 267 -47.45 -12.38 -17.04
N LYS A 268 -48.07 -13.43 -17.58
CA LYS A 268 -48.76 -13.47 -18.88
C LYS A 268 -50.26 -13.70 -18.63
N ALA A 269 -51.08 -13.64 -19.69
CA ALA A 269 -52.54 -13.73 -19.57
C ALA A 269 -53.02 -14.99 -18.81
N ASP A 270 -52.47 -16.16 -19.12
CA ASP A 270 -52.90 -17.45 -18.53
C ASP A 270 -51.80 -18.17 -17.74
N SER A 271 -50.57 -17.65 -17.76
CA SER A 271 -49.43 -18.28 -17.08
C SER A 271 -48.46 -17.27 -16.48
N GLN A 272 -47.69 -17.73 -15.51
CA GLN A 272 -46.59 -17.00 -14.90
C GLN A 272 -45.28 -17.70 -15.25
N THR A 273 -44.34 -16.96 -15.82
CA THR A 273 -42.95 -17.41 -15.97
C THR A 273 -42.13 -16.83 -14.83
N ARG A 274 -41.36 -17.67 -14.15
CA ARG A 274 -40.57 -17.26 -12.99
C ARG A 274 -39.15 -17.80 -13.05
N TRP A 275 -38.18 -16.99 -12.64
CA TRP A 275 -36.79 -17.39 -12.49
C TRP A 275 -36.55 -17.94 -11.09
N ARG A 276 -35.94 -19.12 -11.03
CA ARG A 276 -35.55 -19.77 -9.78
C ARG A 276 -34.03 -19.86 -9.71
N LEU A 277 -33.46 -19.39 -8.61
CA LEU A 277 -32.03 -19.56 -8.32
C LEU A 277 -31.73 -21.04 -8.05
N ARG A 278 -30.79 -21.60 -8.80
CA ARG A 278 -30.35 -23.01 -8.70
C ARG A 278 -29.00 -23.14 -8.02
N LYS A 279 -28.09 -22.21 -8.31
CA LYS A 279 -26.71 -22.25 -7.82
C LYS A 279 -26.18 -20.83 -7.68
N LEU A 280 -25.39 -20.60 -6.64
CA LEU A 280 -24.66 -19.36 -6.43
C LEU A 280 -23.23 -19.70 -6.05
N ASN A 281 -22.29 -19.18 -6.81
CA ASN A 281 -20.87 -19.22 -6.49
C ASN A 281 -20.37 -17.80 -6.26
N TRP A 282 -19.44 -17.64 -5.33
CA TRP A 282 -18.68 -16.41 -5.22
C TRP A 282 -17.18 -16.71 -5.25
N ARG A 283 -16.41 -15.73 -5.70
CA ARG A 283 -14.95 -15.71 -5.59
C ARG A 283 -14.44 -14.31 -5.38
N ILE A 284 -13.33 -14.19 -4.68
CA ILE A 284 -12.61 -12.93 -4.54
C ILE A 284 -11.36 -13.01 -5.41
N GLU A 285 -11.25 -12.10 -6.36
CA GLU A 285 -10.08 -11.95 -7.22
C GLU A 285 -9.19 -10.82 -6.72
N GLU A 286 -7.92 -11.13 -6.54
CA GLU A 286 -6.85 -10.17 -6.33
C GLU A 286 -6.18 -9.90 -7.68
N THR A 287 -6.15 -8.63 -8.08
CA THR A 287 -5.45 -8.14 -9.27
C THR A 287 -4.23 -7.35 -8.84
N GLN A 288 -3.05 -7.84 -9.19
CA GLN A 288 -1.77 -7.14 -9.03
C GLN A 288 -1.34 -6.56 -10.37
N LYS A 289 -1.00 -5.28 -10.40
CA LYS A 289 -0.41 -4.60 -11.54
C LYS A 289 0.92 -4.01 -11.13
N PHE A 290 1.91 -4.12 -12.01
CA PHE A 290 3.22 -3.52 -11.78
C PHE A 290 3.84 -3.11 -13.11
N ILE A 291 4.39 -1.90 -13.16
CA ILE A 291 5.10 -1.41 -14.34
C ILE A 291 6.60 -1.62 -14.08
N ALA A 292 7.18 -2.65 -14.72
CA ALA A 292 8.60 -2.94 -14.62
C ALA A 292 9.41 -1.82 -15.30
N PRO A 293 10.22 -1.05 -14.55
CA PRO A 293 10.93 0.09 -15.09
C PRO A 293 12.16 -0.34 -15.89
N ALA A 294 12.45 0.38 -16.97
CA ALA A 294 13.69 0.17 -17.73
C ALA A 294 14.82 1.04 -17.18
N CYS A 295 16.02 0.47 -17.09
CA CYS A 295 17.22 1.25 -16.80
C CYS A 295 17.70 1.98 -18.06
N ALA A 296 18.62 2.93 -17.91
CA ALA A 296 19.18 3.70 -19.03
C ALA A 296 19.73 2.82 -20.17
N LYS A 297 20.26 1.63 -19.83
CA LYS A 297 20.78 0.66 -20.82
C LYS A 297 19.69 -0.06 -21.60
N HIS A 298 18.49 -0.18 -21.05
CA HIS A 298 17.39 -0.98 -21.61
C HIS A 298 16.15 -0.15 -22.00
N ILE A 299 16.25 1.17 -21.88
CA ILE A 299 15.18 2.12 -22.20
C ILE A 299 14.74 2.06 -23.67
N SER A 300 15.65 1.67 -24.55
CA SER A 300 15.39 1.43 -25.97
C SER A 300 14.42 0.26 -26.21
N LYS A 301 14.35 -0.73 -25.31
CA LYS A 301 13.46 -1.89 -25.45
C LYS A 301 11.99 -1.55 -25.13
N VAL A 302 11.74 -0.48 -24.40
CA VAL A 302 10.41 -0.08 -23.91
C VAL A 302 9.86 1.18 -24.60
N GLY A 303 10.56 1.67 -25.63
CA GLY A 303 10.07 2.77 -26.47
C GLY A 303 10.23 4.17 -25.88
N GLY A 304 11.25 4.39 -25.05
CA GLY A 304 11.70 5.73 -24.61
C GLY A 304 11.70 5.96 -23.10
N GLU A 305 12.11 7.18 -22.71
CA GLU A 305 12.22 7.60 -21.32
C GLU A 305 10.89 7.52 -20.55
N GLY A 306 10.96 7.01 -19.31
CA GLY A 306 9.81 6.90 -18.42
C GLY A 306 8.82 5.78 -18.74
N LYS A 307 9.08 4.97 -19.77
CA LYS A 307 8.24 3.81 -20.10
C LYS A 307 8.75 2.54 -19.41
N GLY A 308 7.83 1.65 -19.10
CA GLY A 308 8.10 0.35 -18.52
C GLY A 308 7.21 -0.73 -19.12
N VAL A 309 7.45 -1.98 -18.75
CA VAL A 309 6.62 -3.12 -19.17
C VAL A 309 5.54 -3.34 -18.13
N LEU A 310 4.28 -3.20 -18.53
CA LEU A 310 3.16 -3.50 -17.66
C LEU A 310 3.03 -5.02 -17.49
N HIS A 311 3.06 -5.46 -16.25
CA HIS A 311 2.72 -6.81 -15.84
C HIS A 311 1.42 -6.78 -15.04
N GLU A 312 0.56 -7.77 -15.31
CA GLU A 312 -0.70 -7.98 -14.61
C GLU A 312 -0.80 -9.45 -14.21
N ASP A 313 -1.16 -9.68 -12.97
CA ASP A 313 -1.40 -11.01 -12.40
C ASP A 313 -2.75 -10.99 -11.68
N VAL A 314 -3.62 -11.93 -12.02
CA VAL A 314 -4.95 -12.05 -11.44
C VAL A 314 -5.07 -13.44 -10.83
N ARG A 315 -5.34 -13.50 -9.53
CA ARG A 315 -5.52 -14.77 -8.81
C ARG A 315 -6.77 -14.75 -7.95
N ALA A 316 -7.42 -15.90 -7.82
CA ALA A 316 -8.51 -16.08 -6.87
C ALA A 316 -7.91 -16.31 -5.47
N ILE A 317 -8.27 -15.46 -4.51
CA ILE A 317 -7.81 -15.56 -3.10
C ILE A 317 -8.87 -16.19 -2.20
N ALA A 318 -10.07 -16.41 -2.71
CA ALA A 318 -11.12 -17.20 -2.07
C ALA A 318 -12.20 -17.56 -3.08
N ASN A 319 -12.88 -18.68 -2.87
CA ASN A 319 -14.03 -19.10 -3.65
C ASN A 319 -14.87 -20.11 -2.87
N GLU A 320 -16.19 -20.01 -2.99
CA GLU A 320 -17.11 -20.96 -2.38
C GLU A 320 -18.41 -21.06 -3.19
N GLU A 321 -19.05 -22.24 -3.08
CA GLU A 321 -20.40 -22.48 -3.59
C GLU A 321 -21.40 -22.39 -2.45
N VAL A 322 -22.33 -21.46 -2.56
CA VAL A 322 -23.46 -21.33 -1.64
C VAL A 322 -24.53 -22.31 -2.10
N LYS A 323 -24.82 -23.32 -1.27
CA LYS A 323 -25.83 -24.36 -1.55
C LYS A 323 -27.19 -24.06 -0.93
N THR A 324 -27.19 -23.28 0.14
CA THR A 324 -28.35 -22.91 0.96
C THR A 324 -28.20 -21.47 1.41
N GLY A 325 -29.30 -20.79 1.78
CA GLY A 325 -29.25 -19.40 2.26
C GLY A 325 -29.95 -18.38 1.37
N TRP A 326 -30.77 -18.85 0.42
CA TRP A 326 -31.70 -17.98 -0.31
C TRP A 326 -33.16 -18.36 -0.08
N LYS A 327 -34.01 -17.34 -0.01
CA LYS A 327 -35.46 -17.46 0.05
C LYS A 327 -36.04 -16.81 -1.20
N THR A 328 -37.00 -17.49 -1.83
CA THR A 328 -37.67 -16.99 -3.03
C THR A 328 -39.10 -16.64 -2.69
N ASP A 329 -39.46 -15.37 -2.89
CA ASP A 329 -40.82 -14.86 -2.79
C ASP A 329 -41.34 -14.58 -4.20
N PHE A 330 -42.19 -15.47 -4.71
CA PHE A 330 -42.81 -15.32 -6.03
C PHE A 330 -43.98 -14.34 -6.04
N GLU A 331 -44.51 -13.95 -4.89
CA GLU A 331 -45.57 -12.94 -4.82
C GLU A 331 -44.98 -11.53 -4.99
N ARG A 332 -43.84 -11.29 -4.33
CA ARG A 332 -43.06 -10.04 -4.48
C ARG A 332 -42.15 -10.03 -5.71
N GLY A 333 -41.82 -11.21 -6.23
CA GLY A 333 -40.91 -11.37 -7.36
C GLY A 333 -39.44 -11.11 -6.98
N GLU A 334 -39.06 -11.52 -5.76
CA GLU A 334 -37.75 -11.30 -5.16
C GLU A 334 -37.10 -12.60 -4.67
N ILE A 335 -35.77 -12.66 -4.74
CA ILE A 335 -34.95 -13.68 -4.09
C ILE A 335 -33.99 -12.96 -3.16
N ASP A 336 -34.13 -13.16 -1.86
CA ASP A 336 -33.19 -12.68 -0.86
C ASP A 336 -32.15 -13.76 -0.57
N VAL A 337 -30.89 -13.36 -0.53
CA VAL A 337 -29.73 -14.22 -0.35
C VAL A 337 -28.82 -13.60 0.70
N GLU A 338 -28.40 -14.40 1.68
CA GLU A 338 -27.41 -14.02 2.68
C GLU A 338 -26.34 -15.10 2.78
N PHE A 339 -25.08 -14.70 2.74
CA PHE A 339 -23.94 -15.60 2.94
C PHE A 339 -22.75 -14.87 3.55
N GLN A 340 -21.86 -15.64 4.17
CA GLN A 340 -20.58 -15.13 4.67
C GLN A 340 -19.51 -15.35 3.60
N ALA A 341 -18.70 -14.33 3.34
CA ALA A 341 -17.50 -14.46 2.53
C ALA A 341 -16.26 -14.16 3.37
N ALA A 342 -15.15 -14.83 3.04
CA ALA A 342 -13.87 -14.64 3.72
C ALA A 342 -12.73 -14.83 2.73
N CYS A 343 -11.60 -14.17 2.98
CA CYS A 343 -10.37 -14.45 2.23
C CYS A 343 -9.71 -15.75 2.73
N ASN A 344 -9.05 -16.51 1.86
CA ASN A 344 -8.26 -17.67 2.28
C ASN A 344 -6.89 -17.21 2.80
N VAL A 345 -6.73 -17.22 4.12
CA VAL A 345 -5.49 -16.80 4.81
C VAL A 345 -4.25 -17.58 4.33
N ALA A 346 -4.40 -18.85 3.93
CA ALA A 346 -3.29 -19.66 3.44
C ALA A 346 -2.69 -19.13 2.13
N LEU A 347 -3.47 -18.39 1.33
CA LEU A 347 -3.02 -17.78 0.08
C LEU A 347 -2.31 -16.44 0.28
N LYS A 348 -2.23 -15.95 1.53
CA LYS A 348 -1.62 -14.67 1.92
C LYS A 348 -2.14 -13.53 1.03
N PRO A 349 -3.43 -13.18 1.15
CA PRO A 349 -4.00 -12.07 0.41
C PRO A 349 -3.31 -10.77 0.82
N LEU A 350 -3.05 -9.90 -0.16
CA LEU A 350 -2.39 -8.61 0.07
C LEU A 350 -3.44 -7.54 0.34
N CYS A 351 -3.10 -6.50 1.07
CA CYS A 351 -3.99 -5.35 1.20
C CYS A 351 -3.99 -4.50 -0.07
N ASP A 352 -5.09 -3.79 -0.33
CA ASP A 352 -5.19 -2.83 -1.41
C ASP A 352 -4.12 -1.76 -1.25
N MET A 353 -3.42 -1.48 -2.34
CA MET A 353 -2.41 -0.45 -2.36
C MET A 353 -2.24 0.14 -3.76
N GLU A 354 -1.72 1.36 -3.79
CA GLU A 354 -1.32 2.04 -5.00
C GLU A 354 -0.03 2.80 -4.70
N SER A 355 0.91 2.76 -5.64
CA SER A 355 2.18 3.45 -5.56
C SER A 355 2.42 4.25 -6.82
N THR A 356 3.15 5.36 -6.67
CA THR A 356 3.58 6.23 -7.78
C THR A 356 4.47 5.52 -8.79
N ASN A 357 5.08 4.38 -8.43
CA ASN A 357 5.87 3.54 -9.32
C ASN A 357 5.04 2.63 -10.25
N GLY A 358 3.70 2.72 -10.20
CA GLY A 358 2.81 1.91 -11.02
C GLY A 358 2.47 0.54 -10.41
N MET A 359 2.87 0.27 -9.17
CA MET A 359 2.42 -0.90 -8.42
C MET A 359 1.01 -0.67 -7.87
N SER A 360 0.10 -1.60 -8.13
CA SER A 360 -1.26 -1.57 -7.59
C SER A 360 -1.77 -2.96 -7.25
N VAL A 361 -2.47 -3.07 -6.14
CA VAL A 361 -3.20 -4.28 -5.72
C VAL A 361 -4.66 -3.87 -5.52
N LYS A 362 -5.58 -4.60 -6.15
CA LYS A 362 -7.03 -4.37 -6.05
C LYS A 362 -7.80 -5.67 -5.91
N HIS A 363 -8.89 -5.64 -5.15
CA HIS A 363 -9.77 -6.79 -4.96
C HIS A 363 -11.15 -6.59 -5.57
N ASN A 364 -11.69 -7.67 -6.15
CA ASN A 364 -13.05 -7.70 -6.66
C ASN A 364 -13.77 -8.97 -6.17
N LEU A 365 -14.98 -8.80 -5.63
CA LEU A 365 -15.93 -9.88 -5.40
C LEU A 365 -16.66 -10.17 -6.70
N ILE A 366 -16.58 -11.41 -7.17
CA ILE A 366 -17.36 -11.90 -8.29
C ILE A 366 -18.42 -12.84 -7.76
N ILE A 367 -19.68 -12.56 -8.11
CA ILE A 367 -20.82 -13.42 -7.81
C ILE A 367 -21.34 -13.98 -9.13
N GLU A 368 -21.44 -15.29 -9.21
CA GLU A 368 -22.00 -16.03 -10.34
C GLU A 368 -23.22 -16.81 -9.88
N MET A 369 -24.37 -16.54 -10.50
CA MET A 369 -25.65 -17.18 -10.21
C MET A 369 -26.13 -17.94 -11.42
N VAL A 370 -26.67 -19.14 -11.19
CA VAL A 370 -27.39 -19.90 -12.22
C VAL A 370 -28.87 -19.85 -11.90
N VAL A 371 -29.64 -19.24 -12.79
CA VAL A 371 -31.10 -19.16 -12.69
C VAL A 371 -31.74 -20.04 -13.76
N ALA A 372 -32.80 -20.75 -13.39
CA ALA A 372 -33.59 -21.57 -14.31
C ALA A 372 -35.02 -21.01 -14.40
N GLU A 373 -35.58 -20.99 -15.59
CA GLU A 373 -36.96 -20.59 -15.81
C GLU A 373 -37.91 -21.75 -15.48
N GLU A 374 -38.96 -21.43 -14.74
CA GLU A 374 -40.09 -22.30 -14.45
C GLU A 374 -41.37 -21.64 -14.98
N TRP A 375 -42.25 -22.47 -15.55
CA TRP A 375 -43.57 -22.08 -15.98
C TRP A 375 -44.61 -22.56 -14.97
N ALA A 376 -45.52 -21.69 -14.54
CA ALA A 376 -46.62 -22.04 -13.65
C ALA A 376 -47.96 -21.52 -14.20
N PRO A 377 -49.03 -22.34 -14.23
CA PRO A 377 -50.35 -21.88 -14.63
C PRO A 377 -50.96 -20.97 -13.54
N LEU A 378 -51.65 -19.88 -13.92
CA LEU A 378 -52.19 -18.91 -12.94
C LEU A 378 -53.13 -19.57 -11.91
N LYS A 379 -53.88 -20.58 -12.33
CA LYS A 379 -54.83 -21.30 -11.47
C LYS A 379 -54.14 -22.20 -10.42
N LYS A 380 -52.86 -22.55 -10.62
CA LYS A 380 -52.08 -23.44 -9.74
C LYS A 380 -50.59 -23.04 -9.73
N LEU A 381 -50.28 -21.90 -9.11
CA LEU A 381 -48.91 -21.36 -9.02
C LEU A 381 -47.90 -22.28 -8.29
N SER A 382 -48.40 -23.22 -7.47
CA SER A 382 -47.59 -24.24 -6.80
C SER A 382 -47.07 -25.33 -7.78
N GLN A 383 -47.81 -25.63 -8.85
CA GLN A 383 -47.43 -26.63 -9.86
C GLN A 383 -46.61 -25.99 -10.97
N ALA A 384 -45.35 -25.67 -10.67
CA ALA A 384 -44.43 -25.14 -11.66
C ALA A 384 -43.64 -26.25 -12.36
N THR A 385 -43.52 -26.12 -13.68
CA THR A 385 -42.78 -27.04 -14.54
C THR A 385 -41.51 -26.35 -15.06
N PRO A 386 -40.32 -26.96 -14.95
CA PRO A 386 -39.11 -26.41 -15.54
C PRO A 386 -39.25 -26.32 -17.07
N THR A 387 -38.90 -25.17 -17.66
CA THR A 387 -38.95 -25.00 -19.13
C THR A 387 -37.69 -25.53 -19.83
N GLY A 388 -36.64 -25.84 -19.05
CA GLY A 388 -35.31 -26.20 -19.55
C GLY A 388 -34.43 -24.99 -19.88
N ALA A 389 -34.97 -23.77 -19.89
CA ALA A 389 -34.16 -22.56 -20.07
C ALA A 389 -33.42 -22.19 -18.78
N ALA A 390 -32.12 -21.96 -18.90
CA ALA A 390 -31.26 -21.50 -17.80
C ALA A 390 -30.34 -20.36 -18.25
N ARG A 391 -29.97 -19.49 -17.32
CA ARG A 391 -29.06 -18.36 -17.55
C ARG A 391 -28.03 -18.29 -16.44
N VAL A 392 -26.81 -17.91 -16.84
CA VAL A 392 -25.72 -17.59 -15.90
C VAL A 392 -25.63 -16.08 -15.79
N LEU A 393 -25.78 -15.56 -14.58
CA LEU A 393 -25.67 -14.14 -14.26
C LEU A 393 -24.35 -13.94 -13.52
N ARG A 394 -23.48 -13.08 -14.04
CA ARG A 394 -22.20 -12.76 -13.41
C ARG A 394 -22.13 -11.27 -13.12
N THR A 395 -21.77 -10.92 -11.89
CA THR A 395 -21.52 -9.54 -11.48
C THR A 395 -20.20 -9.43 -10.72
N GLN A 396 -19.63 -8.23 -10.72
CA GLN A 396 -18.42 -7.88 -9.97
C GLN A 396 -18.62 -6.60 -9.15
N PHE A 397 -18.06 -6.62 -7.95
CA PHE A 397 -18.05 -5.50 -7.01
C PHE A 397 -16.63 -5.29 -6.48
N HIS A 398 -16.19 -4.03 -6.42
CA HIS A 398 -14.88 -3.72 -5.85
C HIS A 398 -14.92 -3.86 -4.32
N LEU A 399 -14.01 -4.66 -3.78
CA LEU A 399 -13.79 -4.81 -2.35
C LEU A 399 -12.57 -3.99 -1.95
N THR A 400 -12.66 -3.29 -0.83
CA THR A 400 -11.52 -2.56 -0.26
C THR A 400 -10.90 -3.41 0.84
N LEU A 401 -9.82 -4.12 0.52
CA LEU A 401 -9.11 -4.98 1.48
C LEU A 401 -8.02 -4.16 2.19
N THR A 402 -8.05 -4.08 3.52
CA THR A 402 -7.13 -3.23 4.28
C THR A 402 -6.69 -3.90 5.58
N GLU A 403 -5.55 -3.47 6.14
CA GLU A 403 -5.13 -3.91 7.47
C GLU A 403 -6.13 -3.46 8.52
N ARG A 404 -6.16 -4.17 9.64
CA ARG A 404 -6.96 -3.73 10.78
C ARG A 404 -6.32 -2.46 11.37
N SER A 405 -7.14 -1.45 11.63
CA SER A 405 -6.71 -0.21 12.29
C SER A 405 -6.11 -0.44 13.68
N GLY A 406 -6.50 -1.54 14.34
CA GLY A 406 -6.08 -1.81 15.71
C GLY A 406 -6.60 -0.76 16.68
N MET A 407 -5.89 -0.58 17.81
CA MET A 407 -6.18 0.46 18.81
C MET A 407 -5.36 1.75 18.59
N GLY A 408 -4.66 1.87 17.47
CA GLY A 408 -3.86 3.06 17.20
C GLY A 408 -4.72 4.22 16.71
N ILE A 409 -4.20 5.42 16.92
CA ILE A 409 -4.81 6.69 16.53
C ILE A 409 -3.91 7.33 15.48
N ALA A 410 -4.47 8.11 14.56
CA ALA A 410 -3.68 8.86 13.60
C ALA A 410 -2.80 9.89 14.33
N TRP A 411 -1.62 10.18 13.80
CA TRP A 411 -0.65 11.07 14.46
C TRP A 411 -1.21 12.47 14.76
N ASP A 412 -2.08 12.97 13.90
CA ASP A 412 -2.76 14.26 14.06
C ASP A 412 -3.94 14.23 15.04
N GLU A 413 -4.50 13.05 15.32
CA GLU A 413 -5.60 12.85 16.27
C GLU A 413 -5.09 12.49 17.68
N GLU A 414 -3.79 12.22 17.84
CA GLU A 414 -3.13 11.98 19.12
C GLU A 414 -3.06 13.30 19.92
N GLN A 415 -4.11 13.58 20.69
CA GLN A 415 -4.13 14.74 21.56
C GLN A 415 -3.18 14.54 22.75
N PRO A 416 -2.31 15.51 23.06
CA PRO A 416 -1.47 15.42 24.25
C PRO A 416 -2.37 15.36 25.50
N PRO A 417 -1.94 14.64 26.55
CA PRO A 417 -2.68 14.62 27.81
C PRO A 417 -2.83 16.05 28.34
N VAL A 418 -4.07 16.42 28.69
CA VAL A 418 -4.34 17.69 29.36
C VAL A 418 -3.94 17.53 30.83
N TYR A 419 -2.94 18.29 31.26
CA TYR A 419 -2.58 18.35 32.68
C TYR A 419 -3.54 19.32 33.37
N GLU A 420 -4.32 18.83 34.34
CA GLU A 420 -5.26 19.65 35.12
C GLU A 420 -4.55 20.69 36.01
N ASP A 421 -3.26 20.47 36.31
CA ASP A 421 -2.48 21.25 37.28
C ASP A 421 -1.59 22.35 36.66
N VAL A 422 -1.73 22.66 35.36
CA VAL A 422 -0.95 23.73 34.73
C VAL A 422 -1.83 24.98 34.60
N PRO A 423 -1.61 26.03 35.43
CA PRO A 423 -2.33 27.29 35.27
C PRO A 423 -2.08 27.90 33.88
N ALA A 424 -3.08 28.61 33.36
CA ALA A 424 -3.14 29.09 31.97
C ALA A 424 -2.05 30.08 31.53
N SER A 425 -1.12 30.45 32.41
CA SER A 425 -0.05 31.40 32.15
C SER A 425 1.32 30.76 32.38
N PRO A 426 2.31 31.04 31.50
CA PRO A 426 3.68 30.57 31.71
C PRO A 426 4.20 31.06 33.07
N PRO A 427 5.16 30.35 33.71
CA PRO A 427 5.74 30.78 34.98
C PRO A 427 6.25 32.21 34.83
N THR A 428 5.72 33.14 35.64
CA THR A 428 6.30 34.48 35.73
C THR A 428 7.69 34.33 36.30
N TYR A 429 8.71 34.43 35.45
CA TYR A 429 10.09 34.59 35.91
C TYR A 429 10.17 35.96 36.57
N VAL A 430 9.93 35.99 37.88
CA VAL A 430 10.20 37.16 38.70
C VAL A 430 11.71 37.30 38.71
N GLY A 431 12.24 38.17 37.84
CA GLY A 431 13.62 38.60 37.95
C GLY A 431 13.74 39.34 39.27
N ASP A 432 14.53 38.82 40.20
CA ASP A 432 14.96 39.54 41.40
C ASP A 432 15.78 40.76 40.99
N VAL A 433 15.10 41.82 40.54
CA VAL A 433 15.66 43.15 40.43
C VAL A 433 15.35 43.82 41.76
N LEU A 434 16.37 43.83 42.62
CA LEU A 434 16.45 44.71 43.77
C LEU A 434 16.27 46.15 43.29
N GLU A 435 15.08 46.72 43.39
CA GLU A 435 14.90 48.17 43.28
C GLU A 435 15.15 48.83 44.64
N PRO A 436 16.02 49.85 44.71
CA PRO A 436 16.21 50.62 45.92
C PRO A 436 15.04 51.58 46.12
N VAL A 437 14.60 51.64 47.37
CA VAL A 437 13.61 52.59 47.87
C VAL A 437 14.11 54.02 47.67
N SER A 438 13.39 54.84 46.91
CA SER A 438 13.48 56.30 47.08
C SER A 438 12.14 56.98 46.78
N ALA A 439 11.64 57.65 47.82
CA ALA A 439 10.45 58.47 47.83
C ALA A 439 10.60 59.75 47.00
N SER A 440 9.54 60.20 46.33
CA SER A 440 8.88 61.48 46.66
C SER A 440 7.74 61.84 45.70
N SER A 441 6.75 62.48 46.32
CA SER A 441 5.52 63.13 45.86
C SER A 441 5.53 63.86 44.51
N SER A 442 4.39 63.86 43.80
CA SER A 442 3.47 65.01 43.78
C SER A 442 2.19 64.76 42.94
N ARG A 443 1.13 65.47 43.34
CA ARG A 443 -0.27 65.41 42.91
C ARG A 443 -0.48 65.98 41.49
N SER A 444 -1.49 65.52 40.76
CA SER A 444 -2.77 66.25 40.60
C SER A 444 -3.69 65.67 39.51
N SER A 445 -4.98 65.54 39.90
CA SER A 445 -6.23 65.65 39.15
C SER A 445 -6.26 65.63 37.61
N SER A 446 -7.18 64.83 37.03
CA SER A 446 -8.48 65.33 36.54
C SER A 446 -9.37 64.21 35.95
N PHE A 447 -10.66 64.50 35.96
CA PHE A 447 -11.84 63.63 35.85
C PHE A 447 -12.48 63.73 34.44
N SER A 448 -13.43 62.82 34.17
CA SER A 448 -14.52 62.87 33.14
C SER A 448 -14.14 62.39 31.72
N LEU A 449 -14.91 61.59 31.01
CA LEU A 449 -16.29 61.07 31.15
C LEU A 449 -16.37 59.69 30.48
#